data_AF-A0A1Z1FEG8-F1
#
_entry.id   AF-A0A1Z1FEG8-F1
#
_cell.length_a   1.000
_cell.length_b   1.000
_cell.length_c   1.000
_cell.angle_alpha   90.00
_cell.angle_beta   90.00
_cell.angle_gamma   90.00
#
_symmetry.space_group_name_H-M   'P 1'
#
loop_
_entity.id
_entity.type
_entity.pdbx_description
1 polymer ?
#
loop_
_entity_poly.entity_id
_entity_poly.type
_entity_poly.pdbx_seq_one_letter_code
_entity_poly.pdbx_strand_id
1 'polypeptide(L)'
;MSSAALLAGGCTAIRDHRGYLFDPALTDAIQPGVDNRQSVEGTLGHPSFASQYGPPVYYYVSSTTEQRVFGVPQTEEHRVLKVAFDDSGTVTSVTQGGIDDVRDISPDGDETETMGRDRSFIEDLFGNIGTVGGVGTGGPGGPGPNGS
;
A
#
# COMPACT_ATOMS: atom_id res chain seq x y z
N MET A 1 -25.95 -16.68 50.74
CA MET A 1 -25.70 -17.41 49.47
C MET A 1 -25.33 -16.38 48.41
N SER A 2 -24.26 -16.68 47.67
CA SER A 2 -23.43 -15.79 46.85
C SER A 2 -24.16 -14.81 45.93
N SER A 3 -23.74 -13.54 46.00
CA SER A 3 -23.94 -12.57 44.92
C SER A 3 -22.82 -12.78 43.90
N ALA A 4 -23.17 -13.33 42.73
CA ALA A 4 -22.26 -13.48 41.61
C ALA A 4 -22.02 -12.10 40.97
N ALA A 5 -20.82 -11.55 41.16
CA ALA A 5 -20.32 -10.41 40.40
C ALA A 5 -20.00 -10.89 38.97
N LEU A 6 -20.81 -10.47 38.01
CA LEU A 6 -20.54 -10.67 36.59
C LEU A 6 -19.32 -9.83 36.20
N LEU A 7 -18.23 -10.51 35.82
CA LEU A 7 -17.01 -9.92 35.28
C LEU A 7 -17.32 -9.25 33.93
N ALA A 8 -17.48 -7.93 33.92
CA ALA A 8 -17.61 -7.10 32.71
C ALA A 8 -16.23 -6.81 32.05
N GLY A 9 -15.41 -7.84 31.83
CA GLY A 9 -14.10 -7.73 31.20
C GLY A 9 -14.11 -8.34 29.80
N GLY A 10 -14.45 -7.56 28.76
CA GLY A 10 -14.48 -8.10 27.39
C GLY A 10 -14.55 -7.08 26.25
N CYS A 11 -14.80 -5.80 26.53
CA CYS A 11 -14.82 -4.76 25.50
C CYS A 11 -13.45 -4.08 25.40
N THR A 12 -12.45 -4.75 24.82
CA THR A 12 -11.14 -4.13 24.54
C THR A 12 -10.97 -3.92 23.05
N ALA A 13 -10.45 -2.77 22.64
CA ALA A 13 -10.13 -2.51 21.24
C ALA A 13 -9.03 -3.47 20.75
N ILE A 14 -9.11 -3.86 19.49
CA ILE A 14 -8.08 -4.67 18.83
C ILE A 14 -6.99 -3.71 18.36
N ARG A 15 -5.77 -3.91 18.85
CA ARG A 15 -4.58 -3.18 18.39
C ARG A 15 -3.77 -4.06 17.47
N ASP A 16 -3.41 -3.51 16.33
CA ASP A 16 -2.59 -4.18 15.33
C ASP A 16 -1.36 -3.32 15.02
N HIS A 17 -0.19 -3.93 15.18
CA HIS A 17 1.11 -3.29 14.92
C HIS A 17 1.73 -3.94 13.70
N ARG A 18 2.07 -3.15 12.69
CA ARG A 18 2.64 -3.62 11.43
C ARG A 18 3.90 -2.84 11.08
N GLY A 19 4.82 -3.52 10.38
CA GLY A 19 6.04 -2.93 9.84
C GLY A 19 7.23 -3.05 10.78
N TYR A 20 8.14 -2.08 10.70
CA TYR A 20 9.40 -2.08 11.43
C TYR A 20 9.20 -1.90 12.95
N LEU A 21 9.95 -2.64 13.75
CA LEU A 21 9.98 -2.47 15.20
C LEU A 21 11.04 -1.44 15.56
N PHE A 22 10.58 -0.24 15.91
CA PHE A 22 11.45 0.87 16.26
C PHE A 22 12.05 0.69 17.66
N ASP A 23 13.38 0.60 17.71
CA ASP A 23 14.17 0.74 18.93
C ASP A 23 14.96 2.06 18.87
N PRO A 24 14.68 3.05 19.73
CA PRO A 24 15.40 4.32 19.79
C PRO A 24 16.92 4.14 19.84
N ALA A 25 17.41 3.15 20.58
CA ALA A 25 18.84 2.92 20.73
C ALA A 25 19.51 2.51 19.41
N LEU A 26 18.79 1.76 18.57
CA LEU A 26 19.30 1.35 17.26
C LEU A 26 19.17 2.47 16.24
N THR A 27 18.05 3.20 16.24
CA THR A 27 17.82 4.29 15.29
C THR A 27 18.74 5.48 15.54
N ASP A 28 19.05 5.76 16.80
CA ASP A 28 19.95 6.87 17.18
C ASP A 28 21.43 6.50 17.00
N ALA A 29 21.74 5.21 16.88
CA ALA A 29 23.10 4.74 16.62
C ALA A 29 23.58 5.04 15.20
N ILE A 30 22.64 5.24 14.24
CA ILE A 30 22.98 5.53 12.84
C ILE A 30 23.48 6.97 12.71
N GLN A 31 24.75 7.10 12.32
CA GLN A 31 25.46 8.37 12.22
C GLN A 31 25.70 8.78 10.76
N PRO A 32 25.17 9.94 10.33
CA PRO A 32 25.49 10.52 9.05
C PRO A 32 27.00 10.75 8.86
N GLY A 33 27.51 10.46 7.67
CA GLY A 33 28.92 10.60 7.28
C GLY A 33 29.84 9.47 7.78
N VAL A 34 29.34 8.56 8.62
CA VAL A 34 30.11 7.43 9.16
C VAL A 34 29.52 6.11 8.67
N ASP A 35 28.20 5.95 8.81
CA ASP A 35 27.51 4.73 8.41
C ASP A 35 27.32 4.62 6.90
N ASN A 36 27.25 3.38 6.42
CA ASN A 36 26.94 3.05 5.03
C ASN A 36 25.79 2.04 4.98
N ARG A 37 25.30 1.71 3.79
CA ARG A 37 24.16 0.80 3.62
C ARG A 37 24.31 -0.52 4.37
N GLN A 38 25.51 -1.11 4.37
CA GLN A 38 25.75 -2.39 5.02
C GLN A 38 25.73 -2.27 6.54
N SER A 39 26.25 -1.19 7.12
CA SER A 39 26.18 -0.97 8.57
C SER A 39 24.75 -0.62 9.03
N VAL A 40 24.01 0.13 8.22
CA VAL A 40 22.59 0.43 8.46
C VAL A 40 21.76 -0.86 8.44
N GLU A 41 21.90 -1.71 7.42
CA GLU A 41 21.20 -2.99 7.35
C GLU A 41 21.64 -3.96 8.44
N GLY A 42 22.92 -3.91 8.87
CA GLY A 42 23.40 -4.69 10.00
C GLY A 42 22.82 -4.28 11.35
N THR A 43 22.51 -2.99 11.50
CA THR A 43 21.99 -2.41 12.76
C THR A 43 20.46 -2.42 12.82
N LEU A 44 19.81 -1.98 11.74
CA LEU A 44 18.35 -1.83 11.65
C LEU A 44 17.67 -3.01 10.96
N GLY A 45 18.42 -3.88 10.27
CA GLY A 45 17.84 -4.92 9.41
C GLY A 45 17.42 -4.39 8.05
N HIS A 46 16.73 -5.25 7.29
CA HIS A 46 16.23 -4.89 5.96
C HIS A 46 15.17 -3.78 6.07
N PRO A 47 15.23 -2.74 5.21
CA PRO A 47 14.22 -1.69 5.20
C PRO A 47 12.84 -2.25 4.83
N SER A 48 11.79 -1.51 5.18
CA SER A 48 10.44 -1.83 4.70
C SER A 48 10.37 -1.71 3.17
N PHE A 49 11.03 -0.69 2.62
CA PHE A 49 11.30 -0.56 1.20
C PHE A 49 12.46 0.40 0.94
N ALA A 50 13.12 0.23 -0.20
CA ALA A 50 14.08 1.20 -0.74
C ALA A 50 13.39 2.06 -1.81
N SER A 51 13.86 3.30 -1.96
CA SER A 51 13.37 4.18 -3.02
C SER A 51 13.76 3.63 -4.39
N GLN A 52 12.76 3.40 -5.25
CA GLN A 52 12.97 2.93 -6.63
C GLN A 52 13.30 4.08 -7.59
N TYR A 53 12.98 5.31 -7.20
CA TYR A 53 13.14 6.51 -8.01
C TYR A 53 13.74 7.64 -7.18
N GLY A 54 14.50 8.53 -7.82
CA GLY A 54 15.12 9.67 -7.15
C GLY A 54 16.30 9.27 -6.26
N PRO A 55 16.57 10.04 -5.18
CA PRO A 55 17.71 9.79 -4.30
C PRO A 55 17.66 8.41 -3.64
N PRO A 56 18.84 7.79 -3.38
CA PRO A 56 18.89 6.49 -2.71
C PRO A 56 18.51 6.65 -1.24
N VAL A 57 17.30 6.19 -0.89
CA VAL A 57 16.73 6.34 0.45
C VAL A 57 16.14 5.01 0.90
N TYR A 58 16.40 4.65 2.15
CA TYR A 58 15.73 3.55 2.83
C TYR A 58 14.63 4.08 3.75
N TYR A 59 13.50 3.39 3.72
CA TYR A 59 12.35 3.69 4.56
C TYR A 59 12.07 2.52 5.50
N TYR A 60 12.02 2.83 6.79
CA TYR A 60 11.51 1.92 7.81
C TYR A 60 10.20 2.50 8.32
N VAL A 61 9.10 1.78 8.08
CA VAL A 61 7.75 2.27 8.35
C VAL A 61 7.09 1.37 9.36
N SER A 62 6.43 1.95 10.35
CA SER A 62 5.58 1.24 11.29
C SER A 62 4.22 1.93 11.42
N SER A 63 3.20 1.12 11.67
CA SER A 63 1.83 1.61 11.86
C SER A 63 1.14 0.82 12.95
N THR A 64 0.56 1.54 13.90
CA THR A 64 -0.34 1.00 14.91
C THR A 64 -1.75 1.44 14.57
N THR A 65 -2.64 0.47 14.38
CA THR A 65 -4.05 0.72 14.13
C THR A 65 -4.87 0.21 15.30
N GLU A 66 -5.83 0.99 15.77
CA GLU A 66 -6.79 0.58 16.79
C GLU A 66 -8.17 0.45 16.14
N GLN A 67 -8.81 -0.71 16.36
CA GLN A 67 -10.16 -0.98 15.90
C GLN A 67 -11.06 -1.24 17.11
N ARG A 68 -12.06 -0.37 17.28
CA ARG A 68 -13.14 -0.55 18.28
C ARG A 68 -14.16 -1.57 17.77
N VAL A 69 -14.91 -2.18 18.68
CA VAL A 69 -15.95 -3.16 18.33
C VAL A 69 -16.96 -2.51 17.37
N PHE A 70 -17.15 -3.08 16.18
CA PHE A 70 -17.97 -2.54 15.08
C PHE A 70 -17.52 -1.19 14.49
N GLY A 71 -16.32 -0.70 14.83
CA GLY A 71 -15.74 0.52 14.26
C GLY A 71 -14.84 0.25 13.06
N VAL A 72 -14.62 1.29 12.25
CA VAL A 72 -13.54 1.28 11.25
C VAL A 72 -12.18 1.38 11.94
N PRO A 73 -11.14 0.65 11.49
CA PRO A 73 -9.79 0.79 12.02
C PRO A 73 -9.29 2.22 11.82
N GLN A 74 -8.67 2.81 12.83
CA GLN A 74 -8.05 4.12 12.76
C GLN A 74 -6.57 4.01 13.12
N THR A 75 -5.71 4.68 12.35
CA THR A 75 -4.28 4.71 12.65
C THR A 75 -4.05 5.62 13.84
N GLU A 76 -3.62 5.04 14.96
CA GLU A 76 -3.28 5.77 16.18
C GLU A 76 -1.85 6.30 16.13
N GLU A 77 -0.95 5.53 15.51
CA GLU A 77 0.47 5.87 15.42
C GLU A 77 1.01 5.47 14.05
N HIS A 78 1.73 6.37 13.41
CA HIS A 78 2.47 6.12 12.18
C HIS A 78 3.87 6.70 12.36
N ARG A 79 4.90 5.88 12.14
CA ARG A 79 6.30 6.33 12.22
C ARG A 79 7.06 5.94 10.98
N VAL A 80 7.84 6.87 10.47
CA VAL A 80 8.68 6.69 9.28
C VAL A 80 10.10 7.14 9.61
N LEU A 81 11.06 6.22 9.55
CA LEU A 81 12.49 6.56 9.52
C LEU A 81 12.95 6.61 8.08
N LYS A 82 13.47 7.75 7.69
CA LYS A 82 14.10 7.99 6.40
C LYS A 82 15.60 8.04 6.58
N VAL A 83 16.32 7.10 5.98
CA VAL A 83 17.79 7.10 5.92
C VAL A 83 18.19 7.38 4.49
N ALA A 84 18.72 8.58 4.23
CA ALA A 84 19.19 8.97 2.91
C ALA A 84 20.68 8.66 2.75
N PHE A 85 21.06 8.25 1.55
CA PHE A 85 22.43 7.94 1.19
C PHE A 85 22.93 8.89 0.09
N ASP A 86 24.24 8.99 -0.05
CA ASP A 86 24.87 9.53 -1.25
C ASP A 86 25.08 8.43 -2.32
N ASP A 87 25.65 8.82 -3.46
CA ASP A 87 25.95 7.91 -4.56
C ASP A 87 27.00 6.85 -4.20
N SER A 88 27.83 7.11 -3.18
CA SER A 88 28.81 6.15 -2.65
C SER A 88 28.20 5.15 -1.67
N GLY A 89 26.94 5.36 -1.24
CA GLY A 89 26.25 4.52 -0.29
C GLY A 89 26.49 4.90 1.19
N THR A 90 27.03 6.09 1.45
CA THR A 90 27.22 6.63 2.80
C THR A 90 25.98 7.38 3.25
N VAL A 91 25.61 7.27 4.53
CA VAL A 91 24.45 7.97 5.10
C VAL A 91 24.69 9.47 5.07
N THR A 92 23.78 10.23 4.45
CA THR A 92 23.81 11.70 4.38
C THR A 92 22.88 12.33 5.39
N SER A 93 21.73 11.71 5.66
CA SER A 93 20.78 12.19 6.65
C SER A 93 19.89 11.08 7.19
N VAL A 94 19.46 11.26 8.43
CA VAL A 94 18.45 10.43 9.09
C VAL A 94 17.33 11.37 9.53
N THR A 95 16.10 11.09 9.14
CA THR A 95 14.93 11.90 9.50
C THR A 95 13.81 11.00 9.98
N GLN A 96 13.16 11.38 11.07
CA GLN A 96 11.96 10.70 11.56
C GLN A 96 10.73 11.55 11.24
N GLY A 97 9.70 10.91 10.71
CA GLY A 97 8.38 11.48 10.47
C GLY A 97 7.31 10.72 11.22
N GLY A 98 6.21 11.41 11.50
CA GLY A 98 5.10 10.90 12.29
C GLY A 98 3.76 10.91 11.55
N ILE A 99 2.71 10.59 12.29
CA ILE A 99 1.32 10.71 11.82
C ILE A 99 0.97 12.17 11.47
N ASP A 100 1.62 13.15 12.12
CA ASP A 100 1.45 14.59 11.88
C ASP A 100 1.95 15.04 10.50
N ASP A 101 2.81 14.24 9.87
CA ASP A 101 3.35 14.52 8.53
C ASP A 101 2.48 13.94 7.41
N VAL A 102 1.45 13.15 7.76
CA VAL A 102 0.51 12.58 6.80
C VAL A 102 -0.30 13.71 6.16
N ARG A 103 -0.47 13.64 4.85
CA ARG A 103 -1.23 14.62 4.06
C ARG A 103 -2.50 13.98 3.54
N ASP A 104 -3.63 14.64 3.77
CA ASP A 104 -4.88 14.31 3.12
C ASP A 104 -4.78 14.66 1.64
N ILE A 105 -4.80 13.64 0.78
CA ILE A 105 -4.83 13.81 -0.67
C ILE A 105 -6.30 13.74 -1.08
N SER A 106 -6.77 14.78 -1.76
CA SER A 106 -8.06 14.77 -2.46
C SER A 106 -7.77 14.58 -3.95
N PRO A 107 -7.94 13.37 -4.51
CA PRO A 107 -7.77 13.13 -5.93
C PRO A 107 -8.72 14.02 -6.74
N ASP A 108 -8.27 14.44 -7.93
CA ASP A 108 -9.15 15.13 -8.87
C ASP A 108 -10.23 14.15 -9.37
N GLY A 109 -11.39 14.68 -9.78
CA GLY A 109 -12.53 13.87 -10.22
C GLY A 109 -12.37 13.28 -11.62
N ASP A 110 -11.25 13.56 -12.28
CA ASP A 110 -10.96 13.13 -13.63
C ASP A 110 -10.76 11.61 -13.70
N GLU A 111 -11.48 10.97 -14.63
CA GLU A 111 -11.35 9.55 -14.92
C GLU A 111 -10.37 9.33 -16.08
N THR A 112 -9.43 8.40 -15.94
CA THR A 112 -8.57 8.01 -17.06
C THR A 112 -9.39 7.13 -18.02
N GLU A 113 -9.74 7.67 -19.19
CA GLU A 113 -10.44 6.90 -20.24
C GLU A 113 -9.71 5.59 -20.53
N THR A 114 -10.42 4.48 -20.38
CA THR A 114 -9.85 3.18 -20.70
C THR A 114 -9.86 2.98 -22.21
N MET A 115 -8.86 2.27 -22.76
CA MET A 115 -8.81 1.92 -24.19
C MET A 115 -9.87 0.85 -24.59
N GLY A 116 -10.82 0.57 -23.70
CA GLY A 116 -11.92 -0.36 -23.94
C GLY A 116 -13.03 0.28 -24.77
N ARG A 117 -13.86 -0.55 -25.40
CA ARG A 117 -15.12 -0.08 -25.98
C ARG A 117 -16.12 0.08 -24.83
N ASP A 118 -16.65 1.28 -24.63
CA ASP A 118 -17.82 1.48 -23.76
C ASP A 118 -18.99 0.70 -24.34
N ARG A 119 -19.31 -0.43 -23.72
CA ARG A 119 -20.47 -1.25 -24.11
C ARG A 119 -21.62 -0.83 -23.22
N SER A 120 -22.69 -0.34 -23.83
CA SER A 120 -23.93 -0.12 -23.10
C SER A 120 -24.49 -1.46 -22.61
N PHE A 121 -25.22 -1.47 -21.49
CA PHE A 121 -25.85 -2.68 -20.94
C PHE A 121 -26.67 -3.44 -22.00
N ILE A 122 -27.33 -2.72 -22.92
CA ILE A 122 -28.13 -3.31 -23.99
C ILE A 122 -27.25 -3.97 -25.07
N GLU A 123 -26.08 -3.40 -25.39
CA GLU A 123 -25.11 -4.02 -26.29
C GLU A 123 -24.49 -5.30 -25.70
N ASP A 124 -24.23 -5.35 -24.39
CA ASP A 124 -23.78 -6.60 -23.76
C ASP A 124 -24.92 -7.64 -23.69
N LEU A 125 -26.17 -7.22 -23.50
CA LEU A 125 -27.33 -8.11 -23.42
C LEU A 125 -27.73 -8.70 -24.80
N PHE A 126 -27.66 -7.92 -25.86
CA PHE A 126 -28.10 -8.34 -27.21
C PHE A 126 -26.96 -8.54 -28.22
N GLY A 127 -25.71 -8.22 -27.87
CA GLY A 127 -24.55 -8.34 -28.77
C GLY A 127 -24.25 -9.77 -29.25
N ASN A 128 -24.83 -10.78 -28.61
CA ASN A 128 -24.74 -12.20 -29.03
C ASN A 128 -25.98 -12.72 -29.80
N ILE A 129 -27.08 -11.96 -29.87
CA ILE A 129 -28.38 -12.46 -30.37
C ILE A 129 -28.42 -12.59 -31.91
N GLY A 130 -27.37 -12.19 -32.64
CA GLY A 130 -27.21 -12.42 -34.08
C GLY A 130 -26.26 -13.56 -34.48
N THR A 131 -25.40 -14.04 -33.57
CA THR A 131 -24.27 -14.94 -33.93
C THR A 131 -24.58 -16.42 -33.72
N VAL A 132 -25.53 -16.76 -32.85
CA VAL A 132 -25.94 -18.15 -32.57
C VAL A 132 -27.42 -18.36 -32.90
N GLY A 133 -27.77 -18.36 -34.19
CA GLY A 133 -29.14 -18.68 -34.61
C GLY A 133 -29.55 -18.31 -36.03
N GLY A 134 -28.71 -17.62 -36.79
CA GLY A 134 -28.96 -17.34 -38.21
C GLY A 134 -28.75 -18.57 -39.09
N VAL A 135 -29.74 -19.46 -39.14
CA VAL A 135 -29.77 -20.53 -40.13
C VAL A 135 -30.00 -19.91 -41.51
N GLY A 136 -28.91 -19.77 -42.28
CA GLY A 136 -28.91 -19.71 -43.73
C GLY A 136 -29.33 -18.38 -44.39
N THR A 137 -28.35 -17.61 -44.86
CA THR A 137 -28.24 -17.18 -46.27
C THR A 137 -26.89 -16.45 -46.45
N GLY A 138 -26.12 -16.88 -47.44
CA GLY A 138 -24.71 -16.54 -47.60
C GLY A 138 -24.42 -15.12 -48.08
N GLY A 139 -23.17 -14.72 -47.88
CA GLY A 139 -22.53 -13.52 -48.44
C GLY A 139 -21.03 -13.52 -48.12
N PRO A 140 -20.16 -12.96 -48.99
CA PRO A 140 -18.79 -13.41 -49.23
C PRO A 140 -17.79 -12.99 -48.15
N GLY A 141 -16.75 -13.82 -47.98
CA GLY A 141 -15.71 -13.68 -46.98
C GLY A 141 -14.93 -12.35 -47.03
N GLY A 142 -14.61 -11.85 -45.84
CA GLY A 142 -13.61 -10.82 -45.58
C GLY A 142 -12.41 -11.40 -44.82
N PRO A 143 -11.22 -10.76 -44.90
CA PRO A 143 -9.97 -11.38 -44.49
C PRO A 143 -9.89 -11.52 -42.97
N GLY A 144 -9.63 -12.75 -42.51
CA GLY A 144 -9.43 -13.02 -41.09
C GLY A 144 -8.13 -12.39 -40.57
N PRO A 145 -8.10 -11.90 -39.32
CA PRO A 145 -6.84 -11.60 -38.66
C PRO A 145 -6.21 -12.90 -38.19
N ASN A 146 -5.12 -13.30 -38.87
CA ASN A 146 -4.06 -14.08 -38.23
C ASN A 146 -3.36 -13.17 -37.22
N GLY A 147 -3.07 -13.68 -36.02
CA GLY A 147 -2.16 -13.03 -35.08
C GLY A 147 -2.22 -13.66 -33.70
N SER A 148 -1.09 -14.23 -33.29
CA SER A 148 -0.79 -14.97 -32.04
C SER A 148 -1.04 -14.21 -30.74
#